data_AF-A0A4Q5ZUH5-F1
#
_entry.id   AF-A0A4Q5ZUH5-F1
#
_cell.length_a   1.000
_cell.length_b   1.000
_cell.length_c   1.000
_cell.angle_alpha   90.00
_cell.angle_beta   90.00
_cell.angle_gamma   90.00
#
_symmetry.space_group_name_H-M   'P 1'
#
loop_
_entity.id
_entity.type
_entity.pdbx_description
1 polymer ?
#
loop_
_entity_poly.entity_id
_entity_poly.type
_entity_poly.pdbx_seq_one_letter_code
_entity_poly.pdbx_strand_id
1 'polypeptide(L)'
;MNRKISIVVPEGYKIANPEAVRLKAEHLAGDKPTMGFISDYKLDGNKMEITISEFYNQLIYPLTDIEIYKKVVNAAADFNKVVLVFEKI
;
A
#
# COMPACT_ATOMS: atom_id res chain seq x y z
N MET A 1 -2.33 -5.48 -10.63
CA MET A 1 -0.97 -4.94 -10.77
C MET A 1 -0.24 -5.14 -9.45
N ASN A 2 0.93 -5.77 -9.47
CA ASN A 2 1.77 -5.93 -8.29
C ASN A 2 3.06 -5.15 -8.48
N ARG A 3 3.47 -4.39 -7.45
CA ARG A 3 4.73 -3.65 -7.44
C ARG A 3 5.52 -4.00 -6.19
N LYS A 4 6.85 -3.92 -6.32
CA LYS A 4 7.79 -4.04 -5.21
C LYS A 4 8.77 -2.88 -5.24
N ILE A 5 9.01 -2.27 -4.09
CA ILE A 5 9.99 -1.21 -3.91
C ILE A 5 10.97 -1.69 -2.83
N SER A 6 12.26 -1.70 -3.15
CA SER A 6 13.31 -2.07 -2.21
C SER A 6 14.11 -0.83 -1.81
N ILE A 7 14.25 -0.62 -0.51
CA ILE A 7 15.00 0.48 0.07
C ILE A 7 16.11 -0.12 0.93
N VAL A 8 17.34 0.33 0.68
CA VAL A 8 18.50 -0.01 1.53
C VAL A 8 18.66 1.13 2.54
N VAL A 9 18.58 0.79 3.82
CA VAL A 9 18.78 1.70 4.93
C VAL A 9 20.29 1.89 5.13
N PRO A 10 20.79 3.15 5.11
CA PRO A 10 22.20 3.42 5.36
C PRO A 10 22.62 2.96 6.76
N GLU A 11 23.91 2.64 6.91
CA GLU A 11 24.49 2.28 8.20
C GLU A 11 24.34 3.42 9.22
N GLY A 12 24.00 3.07 10.46
CA GLY A 12 23.76 4.05 11.53
C GLY A 12 22.43 4.80 11.42
N TYR A 13 21.52 4.39 10.53
CA TYR A 13 20.17 4.94 10.42
C TYR A 13 19.10 3.87 10.63
N LYS A 14 17.92 4.31 11.05
CA LYS A 14 16.67 3.55 11.08
C LYS A 14 15.57 4.33 10.35
N ILE A 15 14.58 3.63 9.85
CA ILE A 15 13.33 4.25 9.36
C ILE A 15 12.44 4.49 10.59
N ALA A 16 12.07 5.73 10.84
CA ALA A 16 11.32 6.12 12.03
C ALA A 16 9.82 5.83 11.92
N ASN A 17 9.29 5.80 10.70
CA ASN A 17 7.86 5.63 10.40
C ASN A 17 7.59 4.57 9.31
N PRO A 18 8.12 3.34 9.43
CA PRO A 18 7.99 2.34 8.37
C PRO A 18 6.53 1.96 8.08
N GLU A 19 5.63 2.09 9.05
CA GLU A 19 4.18 1.91 8.91
C GLU A 19 3.48 2.92 8.01
N ALA A 20 4.10 4.06 7.69
CA ALA A 20 3.52 5.07 6.80
C ALA A 20 3.19 4.52 5.40
N VAL A 21 3.84 3.42 4.99
CA VAL A 21 3.59 2.75 3.71
C VAL A 21 2.44 1.74 3.77
N ARG A 22 1.88 1.45 4.94
CA ARG A 22 0.75 0.52 5.09
C ARG A 22 -0.56 1.21 4.76
N LEU A 23 -1.11 0.92 3.58
CA LEU A 23 -2.43 1.39 3.17
C LEU A 23 -3.27 0.18 2.78
N LYS A 24 -4.54 0.19 3.17
CA LYS A 24 -5.49 -0.86 2.80
C LYS A 24 -6.85 -0.26 2.52
N ALA A 25 -7.27 -0.34 1.26
CA ALA A 25 -8.64 -0.11 0.84
C ALA A 25 -9.04 -1.30 -0.04
N GLU A 26 -10.07 -2.04 0.35
CA GLU A 26 -10.55 -3.19 -0.40
C GLU A 26 -12.06 -3.30 -0.35
N HIS A 27 -12.63 -3.87 -1.40
CA HIS A 27 -14.03 -4.25 -1.47
C HIS A 27 -14.13 -5.77 -1.64
N LEU A 28 -15.01 -6.38 -0.84
CA LEU A 28 -15.30 -7.80 -0.90
C LEU A 28 -16.75 -8.00 -1.34
N ALA A 29 -16.98 -8.90 -2.29
CA ALA A 29 -18.30 -9.44 -2.60
C ALA A 29 -18.42 -10.81 -1.91
N GLY A 30 -19.01 -10.84 -0.72
CA GLY A 30 -18.88 -11.99 0.19
C GLY A 30 -17.43 -12.12 0.66
N ASP A 31 -16.83 -13.30 0.47
CA ASP A 31 -15.41 -13.55 0.83
C ASP A 31 -14.43 -13.27 -0.32
N LYS A 32 -14.92 -12.83 -1.49
CA LYS A 32 -14.09 -12.65 -2.68
C LYS A 32 -13.69 -11.18 -2.84
N PRO A 33 -12.39 -10.85 -2.86
CA PRO A 33 -11.93 -9.49 -3.12
C PRO A 33 -12.18 -9.12 -4.59
N THR A 34 -12.95 -8.06 -4.80
CA THR A 34 -13.31 -7.61 -6.15
C THR A 34 -12.53 -6.39 -6.58
N MET A 35 -12.14 -5.48 -5.68
CA MET A 35 -11.17 -4.43 -5.96
C MET A 35 -10.38 -4.08 -4.71
N GLY A 36 -9.18 -3.53 -4.88
CA GLY A 36 -8.43 -3.03 -3.75
C GLY A 36 -7.09 -2.43 -4.11
N PHE A 37 -6.58 -1.63 -3.19
CA PHE A 37 -5.22 -1.14 -3.11
C PHE A 37 -4.68 -1.50 -1.73
N ILE A 38 -3.67 -2.35 -1.70
CA ILE A 38 -3.07 -2.87 -0.47
C ILE A 38 -1.57 -2.69 -0.58
N SER A 39 -0.98 -1.92 0.32
CA SER A 39 0.46 -1.80 0.47
C SER A 39 0.91 -2.21 1.86
N ASP A 40 2.06 -2.87 1.93
CA ASP A 40 2.67 -3.33 3.17
C ASP A 40 4.20 -3.34 3.01
N TYR A 41 4.91 -3.61 4.08
CA TYR A 41 6.36 -3.73 4.09
C TYR A 41 6.87 -4.87 4.96
N LYS A 42 8.10 -5.28 4.68
CA LYS A 42 8.92 -6.12 5.53
C LYS A 42 10.28 -5.47 5.72
N LEU A 43 10.82 -5.58 6.93
CA LEU A 43 12.20 -5.20 7.25
C LEU A 43 13.00 -6.48 7.44
N ASP A 44 14.13 -6.57 6.74
CA ASP A 44 15.10 -7.66 6.86
C ASP A 44 16.51 -7.05 6.90
N GLY A 45 17.11 -7.04 8.09
CA GLY A 45 18.37 -6.33 8.33
C GLY A 45 18.27 -4.85 7.99
N ASN A 46 19.12 -4.39 7.07
CA ASN A 46 19.13 -3.02 6.56
C ASN A 46 18.28 -2.82 5.29
N LYS A 47 17.40 -3.76 4.94
CA LYS A 47 16.54 -3.65 3.75
C LYS A 47 15.08 -3.57 4.15
N MET A 48 14.37 -2.58 3.60
CA MET A 48 12.91 -2.50 3.62
C MET A 48 12.38 -2.90 2.24
N GLU A 49 11.55 -3.94 2.17
CA GLU A 49 10.80 -4.30 0.97
C GLU A 49 9.35 -3.89 1.15
N ILE A 50 8.88 -2.95 0.33
CA ILE A 50 7.48 -2.53 0.26
C ILE A 50 6.81 -3.29 -0.88
N THR A 51 5.67 -3.90 -0.60
CA THR A 51 4.83 -4.62 -1.58
C THR A 51 3.51 -3.90 -1.76
N ILE A 52 3.10 -3.70 -3.01
CA ILE A 52 1.83 -3.05 -3.36
C ILE A 52 1.05 -3.98 -4.29
N SER A 53 -0.22 -4.20 -3.98
CA SER A 53 -1.18 -4.97 -4.76
C SER A 53 -2.40 -4.11 -5.04
N GLU A 54 -2.59 -3.76 -6.31
CA GLU A 54 -3.76 -3.03 -6.80
C GLU A 54 -4.51 -3.88 -7.81
N PHE A 55 -5.82 -4.05 -7.66
CA PHE A 55 -6.62 -4.91 -8.52
C PHE A 55 -8.07 -4.43 -8.66
N TYR A 56 -8.66 -4.77 -9.80
CA TYR A 56 -10.07 -4.57 -10.15
C TYR A 56 -10.52 -5.81 -10.93
N ASN A 57 -11.14 -6.75 -10.24
CA ASN A 57 -11.49 -8.08 -10.74
C ASN A 57 -12.90 -8.16 -11.33
N GLN A 58 -13.64 -7.04 -11.36
CA GLN A 58 -14.94 -6.93 -12.01
C GLN A 58 -14.91 -5.79 -13.01
N LEU A 59 -15.61 -5.96 -14.13
CA LEU A 59 -15.72 -4.93 -15.17
C LEU A 59 -16.73 -3.84 -14.79
N ILE A 60 -17.77 -4.21 -14.05
CA ILE A 60 -18.89 -3.35 -13.70
C ILE A 60 -19.12 -3.47 -12.19
N TYR A 61 -19.15 -2.32 -11.51
CA TYR A 61 -19.52 -2.21 -10.11
C TYR A 61 -20.86 -1.48 -9.97
N PRO A 62 -21.73 -1.87 -9.04
CA PRO A 62 -22.96 -1.14 -8.78
C PRO A 62 -22.66 0.24 -8.18
N LEU A 63 -23.58 1.20 -8.38
CA LEU A 63 -23.45 2.56 -7.85
C LEU A 63 -23.34 2.60 -6.32
N THR A 64 -23.85 1.60 -5.62
CA THR A 64 -23.70 1.44 -4.17
C THR A 64 -22.25 1.36 -3.73
N ASP A 65 -21.34 0.93 -4.62
CA ASP A 65 -19.93 0.71 -4.31
C ASP A 65 -19.06 1.93 -4.68
N ILE A 66 -19.67 3.05 -5.10
CA ILE A 66 -18.92 4.24 -5.56
C ILE A 66 -17.98 4.80 -4.49
N GLU A 67 -18.39 4.78 -3.23
CA GLU A 67 -17.58 5.33 -2.14
C GLU A 67 -16.37 4.45 -1.82
N ILE A 68 -16.50 3.12 -1.90
CA ILE A 68 -15.34 2.23 -1.74
C ILE A 68 -14.44 2.28 -2.97
N TYR A 69 -14.98 2.41 -4.17
CA TYR A 69 -14.20 2.62 -5.39
C TYR A 69 -13.31 3.87 -5.28
N LYS A 70 -13.89 5.01 -4.85
CA LYS A 70 -13.14 6.25 -4.58
C LYS A 70 -12.04 6.03 -3.55
N LYS A 71 -12.31 5.30 -2.47
CA LYS A 71 -11.30 4.98 -1.44
C LYS A 71 -10.14 4.18 -2.01
N VAL A 72 -10.39 3.20 -2.89
CA VAL A 72 -9.33 2.42 -3.54
C VAL A 72 -8.45 3.32 -4.42
N VAL A 73 -9.07 4.14 -5.27
CA VAL A 73 -8.33 5.09 -6.14
C VAL A 73 -7.55 6.12 -5.30
N ASN A 74 -8.16 6.65 -4.24
CA ASN A 74 -7.51 7.60 -3.35
C ASN A 74 -6.35 6.97 -2.58
N ALA A 75 -6.46 5.72 -2.12
CA ALA A 75 -5.36 5.02 -1.47
C ALA A 75 -4.14 4.88 -2.40
N ALA A 76 -4.35 4.62 -3.69
CA ALA A 76 -3.28 4.62 -4.69
C ALA A 76 -2.64 6.01 -4.85
N ALA A 77 -3.47 7.07 -4.88
CA ALA A 77 -2.98 8.45 -4.97
C ALA A 77 -2.23 8.90 -3.70
N ASP A 78 -2.71 8.50 -2.53
CA ASP A 78 -2.12 8.83 -1.24
C ASP A 78 -0.80 8.09 -1.00
N PHE A 79 -0.65 6.88 -1.56
CA PHE A 79 0.64 6.18 -1.54
C PHE A 79 1.76 7.02 -2.17
N ASN A 80 1.47 7.80 -3.22
CA ASN A 80 2.45 8.69 -3.86
C ASN A 80 2.89 9.85 -2.96
N LYS A 81 2.17 10.12 -1.87
CA LYS A 81 2.47 11.19 -0.90
C LYS A 81 3.18 10.64 0.34
N VAL A 82 3.41 9.33 0.43
CA VAL A 82 4.07 8.72 1.58
C VAL A 82 5.52 9.21 1.68
N VAL A 83 5.89 9.67 2.87
CA VAL A 83 7.24 10.12 3.20
C VAL A 83 7.83 9.20 4.25
N LEU A 84 9.02 8.65 3.99
CA LEU A 84 9.79 7.90 4.97
C LEU A 84 10.84 8.80 5.60
N VAL A 85 10.89 8.79 6.93
CA VAL A 85 11.83 9.57 7.74
C VAL A 85 12.95 8.65 8.21
N PHE A 86 14.19 9.08 7.97
CA PHE A 86 15.39 8.37 8.39
C PHE A 86 15.99 9.09 9.59
N GLU A 87 16.13 8.37 10.69
CA GLU A 87 16.72 8.88 11.93
C GLU A 87 18.05 8.17 12.17
N LYS A 88 19.05 8.93 12.62
CA LYS A 88 20.30 8.34 13.07
C LYS A 88 20.06 7.54 14.35
N ILE A 89 20.64 6.34 14.44
CA ILE A 89 20.60 5.47 15.62
C ILE A 89 21.48 6.05 16.72
#